data_AF-A0A0B7I1Q0-F1
#
_entry.id   AF-A0A0B7I1Q0-F1
#
_cell.length_a   1.000
_cell.length_b   1.000
_cell.length_c   1.000
_cell.angle_alpha   90.00
_cell.angle_beta   90.00
_cell.angle_gamma   90.00
#
_symmetry.space_group_name_H-M   'P 1'
#
loop_
_entity.id
_entity.type
_entity.pdbx_description
1 polymer ?
#
loop_
_entity_poly.entity_id
_entity_poly.type
_entity_poly.pdbx_seq_one_letter_code
_entity_poly.pdbx_strand_id
1 'polypeptide(L)'
;MYRNPLTHSGFTHPCYNADTDIKKLTWAPKADERERIDLIYYKGKGIKVLEAKLFGTDSSVCRSKPIKDDFQDTIIKPLGIYPSDHKGVWMKFKITPSKKSRR
;
A
#
# COMPACT_ATOMS: atom_id res chain seq x y z
N MET A 1 2.47 5.93 -6.53
CA MET A 1 3.26 5.76 -5.29
C MET A 1 4.58 6.51 -5.47
N TYR A 2 5.16 7.04 -4.41
CA TYR A 2 6.44 7.74 -4.51
C TYR A 2 7.57 6.75 -4.74
N ARG A 3 8.59 7.16 -5.50
CA ARG A 3 9.67 6.26 -5.95
C ARG A 3 10.79 6.07 -4.94
N ASN A 4 10.82 6.83 -3.85
CA ASN A 4 11.90 6.79 -2.87
C ASN A 4 11.55 5.79 -1.74
N PRO A 5 12.12 4.57 -1.75
CA PRO A 5 11.79 3.55 -0.75
C PRO A 5 12.28 3.88 0.67
N LEU A 6 13.20 4.83 0.84
CA LEU A 6 13.67 5.23 2.18
C LEU A 6 12.63 6.08 2.91
N THR A 7 11.99 6.99 2.18
CA THR A 7 10.97 7.90 2.74
C THR A 7 9.56 7.38 2.55
N HIS A 8 9.34 6.57 1.52
CA HIS A 8 8.05 6.06 1.10
C HIS A 8 8.22 4.58 0.76
N SER A 9 8.53 3.76 1.77
CA SER A 9 8.76 2.33 1.61
C SER A 9 7.53 1.64 1.04
N GLY A 10 6.34 2.13 1.39
CA GLY A 10 5.09 1.63 0.86
C GLY A 10 4.88 0.16 1.18
N PHE A 11 5.20 -0.26 2.40
CA PHE A 11 5.00 -1.64 2.81
C PHE A 11 3.51 -1.99 2.72
N THR A 12 3.22 -3.04 1.95
CA THR A 12 1.87 -3.55 1.78
C THR A 12 1.67 -4.83 2.57
N HIS A 13 2.72 -5.56 2.93
CA HIS A 13 2.64 -6.75 3.76
C HIS A 13 3.81 -6.80 4.76
N PRO A 14 3.62 -7.36 5.97
CA PRO A 14 2.35 -7.71 6.58
C PRO A 14 1.72 -6.49 7.28
N CYS A 15 0.46 -6.21 7.01
CA CYS A 15 -0.35 -5.22 7.70
C CYS A 15 -0.75 -5.78 9.06
N TYR A 16 -0.49 -5.02 10.13
CA TYR A 16 -0.95 -5.45 11.45
C TYR A 16 -2.47 -5.31 11.58
N ASN A 17 -3.10 -6.35 12.12
CA ASN A 17 -4.52 -6.40 12.42
C ASN A 17 -4.71 -6.86 13.87
N ALA A 18 -5.34 -6.02 14.70
CA ALA A 18 -5.58 -6.33 16.11
C ALA A 18 -6.65 -7.42 16.32
N ASP A 19 -7.51 -7.66 15.31
CA ASP A 19 -8.61 -8.63 15.37
C ASP A 19 -8.15 -10.05 15.01
N THR A 20 -6.84 -10.27 14.78
CA THR A 20 -6.26 -11.57 14.37
C THR A 20 -4.99 -11.86 15.17
N ASP A 21 -4.79 -13.14 15.53
CA ASP A 21 -3.53 -13.58 16.14
C ASP A 21 -2.36 -13.24 15.20
N ILE A 22 -1.39 -12.49 15.71
CA ILE A 22 -0.22 -12.04 14.95
C ILE A 22 0.55 -13.19 14.29
N LYS A 23 0.51 -14.40 14.86
CA LYS A 23 1.13 -15.60 14.27
C LYS A 23 0.50 -16.02 12.94
N LYS A 24 -0.72 -15.57 12.65
CA LYS A 24 -1.41 -15.78 11.36
C LYS A 24 -1.09 -14.69 10.33
N LEU A 25 -0.45 -13.60 10.75
CA LEU A 25 -0.12 -12.45 9.91
C LEU A 25 1.36 -12.46 9.44
N THR A 26 2.13 -13.49 9.77
CA THR A 26 3.58 -13.58 9.54
C THR A 26 3.92 -15.01 9.14
N TRP A 27 4.82 -15.17 8.16
CA TRP A 27 5.27 -16.49 7.71
C TRP A 27 6.71 -16.78 8.17
N ALA A 28 7.51 -15.73 8.41
CA ALA A 28 8.88 -15.75 8.89
C ALA A 28 9.00 -14.93 10.19
N PRO A 29 8.57 -15.48 11.34
CA PRO A 29 8.38 -14.75 12.60
C PRO A 29 9.63 -14.08 13.18
N LYS A 30 10.82 -14.43 12.69
CA LYS A 30 12.11 -13.87 13.13
C LYS A 30 12.66 -12.81 12.17
N ALA A 31 12.08 -12.67 10.98
CA ALA A 31 12.55 -11.77 9.94
C ALA A 31 11.84 -10.41 9.98
N ASP A 32 12.41 -9.43 9.29
CA ASP A 32 11.67 -8.25 8.85
C ASP A 32 11.07 -8.59 7.48
N GLU A 33 9.77 -8.87 7.46
CA GLU A 33 9.03 -9.30 6.26
C GLU A 33 8.34 -8.13 5.56
N ARG A 34 8.60 -6.90 6.02
CA ARG A 34 7.92 -5.71 5.49
C ARG A 34 8.36 -5.48 4.06
N GLU A 35 7.44 -5.67 3.13
CA GLU A 35 7.70 -5.57 1.70
C GLU A 35 6.57 -4.83 0.97
N ARG A 36 6.91 -4.25 -0.17
CA ARG A 36 5.94 -3.73 -1.15
C ARG A 36 5.72 -4.79 -2.22
N ILE A 37 4.70 -5.61 -2.03
CA ILE A 37 4.39 -6.73 -2.94
C ILE A 37 3.09 -6.54 -3.71
N ASP A 38 2.29 -5.53 -3.34
CA ASP A 38 1.09 -5.14 -4.07
C ASP A 38 1.38 -3.90 -4.92
N LEU A 39 1.09 -3.98 -6.23
CA LEU A 39 1.45 -2.93 -7.19
C LEU A 39 0.31 -2.66 -8.18
N ILE A 40 0.10 -1.38 -8.50
CA ILE A 40 -0.76 -0.97 -9.61
C ILE A 40 0.12 -0.54 -10.79
N TYR A 41 0.16 -1.37 -11.82
CA TYR A 41 0.78 -1.02 -13.09
C TYR A 41 -0.26 -0.40 -14.03
N TYR A 42 0.12 0.68 -14.71
CA TYR A 42 -0.73 1.34 -15.69
C TYR A 42 0.10 1.78 -16.90
N LYS A 43 -0.51 1.74 -18.08
CA LYS A 43 0.10 2.18 -19.34
C LYS A 43 -0.98 2.79 -20.22
N GLY A 44 -0.65 3.87 -20.92
CA GLY A 44 -1.56 4.51 -21.87
C GLY A 44 -1.25 5.99 -22.08
N LYS A 45 -1.62 6.51 -23.26
CA LYS A 45 -1.56 7.95 -23.52
C LYS A 45 -2.67 8.66 -22.75
N GLY A 46 -2.38 9.85 -22.24
CA GLY A 46 -3.37 10.67 -21.53
C GLY A 46 -3.71 10.23 -20.10
N ILE A 47 -3.00 9.25 -19.54
CA ILE A 47 -3.17 8.85 -18.14
C ILE A 47 -2.16 9.61 -17.27
N LYS A 48 -2.65 10.33 -16.26
CA LYS A 48 -1.83 11.00 -15.25
C LYS A 48 -2.23 10.52 -13.85
N VAL A 49 -1.25 10.17 -13.02
CA VAL A 49 -1.48 9.90 -11.60
C VAL A 49 -1.62 11.23 -10.87
N LEU A 50 -2.71 11.40 -10.13
CA LEU A 50 -2.94 12.57 -9.28
C LEU A 50 -2.54 12.29 -7.83
N GLU A 51 -2.89 11.12 -7.33
CA GLU A 51 -2.64 10.72 -5.94
C GLU A 51 -2.31 9.23 -5.88
N ALA A 52 -1.51 8.86 -4.88
CA ALA A 52 -1.27 7.47 -4.51
C ALA A 52 -1.15 7.38 -2.99
N LYS A 53 -1.86 6.43 -2.40
CA LYS A 53 -1.98 6.24 -0.95
C LYS A 53 -2.00 4.74 -0.65
N LEU A 54 -1.71 4.40 0.60
CA LEU A 54 -2.04 3.09 1.16
C LEU A 54 -3.42 3.15 1.80
N PHE A 55 -4.14 2.03 1.79
CA PHE A 55 -5.38 1.85 2.52
C PHE A 55 -5.19 0.72 3.51
N GLY A 56 -5.38 0.99 4.80
CA GLY A 56 -5.17 -0.01 5.85
C GLY A 56 -4.82 0.62 7.19
N THR A 57 -4.26 -0.20 8.08
CA THR A 57 -3.80 0.27 9.40
C THR A 57 -2.49 1.06 9.25
N ASP A 58 -2.11 1.82 10.28
CA ASP A 58 -0.84 2.57 10.32
C ASP A 58 0.29 1.77 10.97
N SER A 59 0.18 0.44 10.93
CA SER A 59 1.14 -0.47 11.53
C SER A 59 1.39 -1.68 10.63
N SER A 60 2.61 -2.18 10.67
CA SER A 60 3.04 -3.42 10.01
C SER A 60 3.46 -4.45 11.05
N VAL A 61 3.60 -5.70 10.64
CA VAL A 61 4.22 -6.75 11.45
C VAL A 61 5.69 -6.86 11.07
N CYS A 62 6.58 -6.87 12.06
CA CYS A 62 8.01 -7.12 11.89
C CYS A 62 8.49 -7.96 13.06
N ARG A 63 9.17 -9.08 12.78
CA ARG A 63 9.65 -10.03 13.81
C ARG A 63 8.53 -10.46 14.77
N SER A 64 7.35 -10.77 14.21
CA SER A 64 6.11 -11.10 14.95
C SER A 64 5.68 -10.07 15.99
N LYS A 65 5.95 -8.79 15.75
CA LYS A 65 5.51 -7.69 16.60
C LYS A 65 4.82 -6.61 15.77
N PRO A 66 3.77 -5.96 16.30
CA PRO A 66 3.24 -4.76 15.68
C PRO A 66 4.29 -3.65 15.76
N ILE A 67 4.58 -3.03 14.63
CA ILE A 67 5.46 -1.86 14.51
C ILE A 67 4.66 -0.76 13.83
N LYS A 68 4.65 0.42 14.44
CA LYS A 68 4.06 1.60 13.81
C LYS A 68 4.90 2.00 12.60
N ASP A 69 4.23 2.25 11.49
CA ASP A 69 4.88 2.69 10.27
C ASP A 69 5.42 4.12 10.44
N ASP A 70 6.70 4.33 10.10
CA ASP A 70 7.44 5.60 10.25
C ASP A 70 7.82 6.26 8.92
N PHE A 71 7.27 5.75 7.82
CA PHE A 71 7.42 6.31 6.48
C PHE A 71 6.42 7.45 6.21
N GLN A 72 6.66 8.21 5.14
CA GLN A 72 5.88 9.37 4.72
C GLN A 72 4.70 9.03 3.78
N ASP A 73 4.48 7.75 3.44
CA ASP A 73 3.30 7.35 2.68
C ASP A 73 2.01 7.76 3.39
N THR A 74 1.09 8.37 2.64
CA THR A 74 -0.23 8.71 3.17
C THR A 74 -1.09 7.47 3.29
N ILE A 75 -1.69 7.26 4.46
CA ILE A 75 -2.56 6.11 4.76
C ILE A 75 -4.01 6.58 4.90
N ILE A 76 -4.92 5.97 4.15
CA ILE A 76 -6.36 6.04 4.35
C ILE A 76 -6.71 4.95 5.38
N LYS A 77 -7.20 5.35 6.56
CA LYS A 77 -7.59 4.39 7.60
C LYS A 77 -8.98 3.79 7.31
N PRO A 78 -9.20 2.51 7.64
CA PRO A 78 -10.53 1.92 7.59
C PRO A 78 -11.46 2.58 8.62
N LEU A 79 -12.76 2.61 8.31
CA LEU A 79 -13.80 3.10 9.24
C LEU A 79 -14.30 2.02 10.22
N GLY A 80 -13.87 0.78 10.02
CA GLY A 80 -14.27 -0.37 10.84
C GLY A 80 -13.21 -1.47 10.76
N ILE A 81 -13.65 -2.73 10.84
CA ILE A 81 -12.77 -3.90 10.84
C ILE A 81 -11.93 -3.92 9.56
N TYR A 82 -10.62 -4.15 9.73
CA TYR A 82 -9.72 -4.36 8.61
C TYR A 82 -9.66 -5.86 8.26
N PRO A 83 -10.08 -6.28 7.05
CA PRO A 83 -10.31 -7.70 6.78
C PRO A 83 -9.09 -8.43 6.19
N SER A 84 -7.90 -7.81 6.17
CA SER A 84 -6.73 -8.32 5.45
C SER A 84 -5.42 -8.09 6.22
N ASP A 85 -4.43 -8.95 5.96
CA ASP A 85 -3.03 -8.83 6.34
C ASP A 85 -2.20 -8.07 5.29
N HIS A 86 -2.82 -7.51 4.26
CA HIS A 86 -2.20 -6.60 3.29
C HIS A 86 -2.79 -5.20 3.40
N LYS A 87 -1.99 -4.14 3.18
CA LYS A 87 -2.48 -2.78 2.91
C LYS A 87 -2.85 -2.67 1.43
N GLY A 88 -4.03 -2.15 1.13
CA GLY A 88 -4.45 -1.86 -0.23
C GLY A 88 -3.63 -0.72 -0.85
N VAL A 89 -3.29 -0.83 -2.13
CA VAL A 89 -2.74 0.30 -2.90
C VAL A 89 -3.89 1.05 -3.54
N TRP A 90 -3.98 2.35 -3.27
CA TRP A 90 -5.01 3.22 -3.82
C TRP A 90 -4.39 4.29 -4.72
N MET A 91 -4.93 4.48 -5.92
CA MET A 91 -4.45 5.48 -6.87
C MET A 91 -5.60 6.23 -7.53
N LYS A 92 -5.43 7.55 -7.67
CA LYS A 92 -6.34 8.41 -8.41
C LYS A 92 -5.73 8.78 -9.75
N PHE A 93 -6.40 8.42 -10.83
CA PHE A 93 -5.97 8.75 -12.19
C PHE A 93 -6.82 9.87 -12.77
N LYS A 94 -6.17 10.76 -13.54
CA LYS A 94 -6.82 11.62 -14.52
C LYS A 94 -6.63 11.00 -15.90
N ILE A 95 -7.74 10.77 -16.59
CA ILE A 95 -7.74 10.27 -17.96
C ILE A 95 -8.11 11.42 -18.88
N THR A 96 -7.24 11.72 -19.84
CA THR A 96 -7.48 12.70 -20.90
C THR A 96 -7.74 11.95 -22.20
N PRO A 97 -8.87 12.18 -22.88
CA PRO A 97 -9.14 11.56 -24.17
C PRO A 97 -8.03 11.89 -25.17
N SER A 98 -7.58 10.92 -25.96
CA SER A 98 -6.70 11.23 -27.09
C SER A 98 -7.49 12.05 -28.10
N LYS A 99 -6.94 13.16 -28.58
CA LYS A 99 -7.50 13.85 -29.75
C LYS A 99 -7.63 12.83 -30.88
N LYS A 100 -8.86 12.54 -31.34
CA LYS A 100 -9.05 11.80 -32.59
C LYS A 100 -8.36 12.63 -33.67
N SER A 101 -7.38 12.06 -34.38
CA SER A 101 -6.87 12.72 -35.58
C SER A 101 -8.05 12.85 -36.53
N ARG A 102 -8.47 14.07 -36.85
CA ARG A 102 -9.31 14.31 -38.02
C ARG A 102 -8.50 13.82 -39.22
N ARG A 103 -8.90 12.69 -39.78
CA ARG A 103 -8.55 12.33 -41.17
C ARG A 103 -9.45 13.14 -42.09
#